data_AF-A0A0G1HIT5-F1
#
_entry.id   AF-A0A0G1HIT5-F1
#
_cell.length_a   1.000
_cell.length_b   1.000
_cell.length_c   1.000
_cell.angle_alpha   90.00
_cell.angle_beta   90.00
_cell.angle_gamma   90.00
#
_symmetry.space_group_name_H-M   'P 1'
#
loop_
_entity.id
_entity.type
_entity.pdbx_description
1 polymer ?
#
loop_
_entity_poly.entity_id
_entity_poly.type
_entity_poly.pdbx_seq_one_letter_code
_entity_poly.pdbx_strand_id
1 'polypeptide(L)'
;AQLASPEAFFNKPMWQRAGVLFAGVTMNFILGILLFAAVYSFMGIPTETDRVLIVEITENSPAKEAGIEKESVAKKIIFEDKEYTFETMDEFVEAVNGLKGKEIVLTLEKDGVEKEVTITPRENPPAGEGSLGVALSNIELVKFPWWQMPFRGAVVGVEEAISWGKEITGNLFSLVAGILTGKGVPKDVAGPVGIYQVSKEVYKFGWLAVLQFAGVLSVNLAILNVMPFPALDGGRIAFLGVERIIGKKKKNKIEGYVHTVGMIILLLLMVLITARDVFRLFT
;
A
#
# COMPACT_ATOMS: atom_id res chain seq x y z
N ALA A 1 -33.88 -12.94 26.75
CA ALA A 1 -34.96 -12.32 25.96
C ALA A 1 -34.52 -11.90 24.55
N GLN A 2 -33.30 -11.39 24.32
CA GLN A 2 -32.81 -11.01 22.96
C GLN A 2 -32.53 -12.16 21.98
N LEU A 3 -32.43 -13.42 22.44
CA LEU A 3 -32.22 -14.59 21.58
C LEU A 3 -33.53 -15.13 20.95
N ALA A 4 -34.69 -14.59 21.33
CA ALA A 4 -36.00 -15.12 20.95
C ALA A 4 -36.78 -14.27 19.92
N SER A 5 -36.22 -13.14 19.46
CA SER A 5 -36.87 -12.35 18.41
C SER A 5 -36.67 -13.00 17.03
N PRO A 6 -37.67 -12.95 16.12
CA PRO A 6 -37.52 -13.39 14.72
C PRO A 6 -36.41 -12.64 13.96
N GLU A 7 -36.03 -11.47 14.47
CA GLU A 7 -34.98 -10.59 13.95
C GLU A 7 -33.57 -10.99 14.41
N ALA A 8 -33.45 -11.85 15.43
CA ALA A 8 -32.17 -12.32 15.92
C ALA A 8 -31.41 -13.10 14.83
N PHE A 9 -30.16 -12.74 14.60
CA PHE A 9 -29.26 -13.30 13.58
C PHE A 9 -29.30 -14.83 13.50
N PHE A 10 -29.44 -15.51 14.64
CA PHE A 10 -29.48 -16.98 14.74
C PHE A 10 -30.75 -17.65 14.19
N ASN A 11 -31.86 -16.92 14.03
CA ASN A 11 -33.14 -17.43 13.54
C ASN A 11 -33.32 -17.32 12.02
N LYS A 12 -32.44 -16.58 11.32
CA LYS A 12 -32.52 -16.40 9.87
C LYS A 12 -31.98 -17.61 9.09
N PRO A 13 -32.45 -17.91 7.87
CA PRO A 13 -31.87 -18.95 7.02
C PRO A 13 -30.39 -18.69 6.73
N MET A 14 -29.64 -19.77 6.50
CA MET A 14 -28.17 -19.78 6.34
C MET A 14 -27.65 -18.73 5.34
N TRP A 15 -28.36 -18.53 4.23
CA TRP A 15 -27.99 -17.55 3.20
C TRP A 15 -28.15 -16.09 3.65
N GLN A 16 -29.13 -15.77 4.50
CA GLN A 16 -29.30 -14.42 5.06
C GLN A 16 -28.20 -14.09 6.07
N ARG A 17 -27.79 -15.07 6.88
CA ARG A 17 -26.64 -14.92 7.79
C ARG A 17 -25.33 -14.74 7.02
N ALA A 18 -25.11 -15.55 5.99
CA ALA A 18 -23.96 -15.41 5.11
C ALA A 18 -23.95 -14.04 4.40
N GLY A 19 -25.10 -13.55 3.94
CA GLY A 19 -25.23 -12.23 3.32
C GLY A 19 -24.90 -11.08 4.28
N VAL A 20 -25.31 -11.14 5.54
CA VAL A 20 -24.97 -10.12 6.55
C VAL A 20 -23.48 -10.12 6.88
N LEU A 21 -22.87 -11.29 7.03
CA LEU A 21 -21.42 -11.42 7.28
C LEU A 21 -20.60 -10.92 6.08
N PHE A 22 -21.04 -11.26 4.87
CA PHE A 22 -20.42 -10.77 3.64
C PHE A 22 -20.58 -9.25 3.50
N ALA A 23 -21.73 -8.69 3.90
CA ALA A 23 -21.95 -7.24 3.86
C ALA A 23 -20.93 -6.47 4.71
N GLY A 24 -20.53 -6.98 5.88
CA GLY A 24 -19.49 -6.35 6.70
C GLY A 24 -18.13 -6.26 5.99
N VAL A 25 -17.71 -7.35 5.33
CA VAL A 25 -16.50 -7.38 4.50
C VAL A 25 -16.63 -6.43 3.31
N THR A 26 -17.73 -6.54 2.57
CA THR A 26 -17.97 -5.75 1.36
C THR A 26 -18.00 -4.26 1.66
N MET A 27 -18.61 -3.84 2.78
CA MET A 27 -18.64 -2.43 3.16
C MET A 27 -17.27 -1.87 3.51
N ASN A 28 -16.40 -2.64 4.18
CA ASN A 28 -15.02 -2.23 4.42
C ASN A 28 -14.21 -2.13 3.11
N PHE A 29 -14.43 -3.04 2.17
CA PHE A 29 -13.77 -2.98 0.87
C PHE A 29 -14.27 -1.78 0.04
N ILE A 30 -15.58 -1.54 0.01
CA ILE A 30 -16.20 -0.38 -0.66
C ILE A 30 -15.72 0.93 -0.01
N LEU A 31 -15.66 1.00 1.32
CA LEU A 31 -15.14 2.17 2.01
C LEU A 31 -13.68 2.45 1.61
N GLY A 32 -12.84 1.42 1.51
CA GLY A 32 -11.48 1.53 1.01
C GLY A 32 -11.43 2.14 -0.40
N ILE A 33 -12.22 1.59 -1.33
CA ILE A 33 -12.35 2.10 -2.70
C ILE A 33 -12.76 3.57 -2.70
N LEU A 34 -13.78 3.95 -1.92
CA LEU A 34 -14.27 5.33 -1.87
C LEU A 34 -13.23 6.31 -1.29
N LEU A 35 -12.46 5.87 -0.29
CA LEU A 35 -11.38 6.67 0.30
C LEU A 35 -10.24 6.88 -0.70
N PHE A 36 -9.77 5.83 -1.37
CA PHE A 36 -8.77 5.96 -2.43
C PHE A 36 -9.28 6.81 -3.59
N ALA A 37 -10.53 6.60 -4.00
CA ALA A 37 -11.15 7.40 -5.06
C ALA A 37 -11.20 8.89 -4.72
N ALA A 38 -11.54 9.23 -3.48
CA ALA A 38 -11.47 10.61 -3.00
C ALA A 38 -10.03 11.13 -3.08
N VAL A 39 -9.06 10.40 -2.54
CA VAL A 39 -7.64 10.80 -2.54
C VAL A 39 -7.14 11.11 -3.95
N TYR A 40 -7.29 10.18 -4.90
CA TYR A 40 -6.84 10.38 -6.28
C TYR A 40 -7.65 11.45 -7.04
N SER A 41 -8.92 11.66 -6.67
CA SER A 41 -9.70 12.76 -7.22
C SER A 41 -9.15 14.15 -6.84
N PHE A 42 -8.56 14.28 -5.65
CA PHE A 42 -7.96 15.55 -5.18
C PHE A 42 -6.49 15.69 -5.57
N MET A 43 -5.72 14.60 -5.46
CA MET A 43 -4.28 14.58 -5.64
C MET A 43 -3.88 14.61 -7.13
N GLY A 44 -4.62 13.89 -7.97
CA GLY A 44 -4.25 13.62 -9.36
C GLY A 44 -4.29 12.12 -9.63
N ILE A 45 -4.43 11.75 -10.90
CA ILE A 45 -4.47 10.37 -11.34
C ILE A 45 -3.04 9.93 -11.70
N PRO A 46 -2.49 8.88 -11.06
CA PRO A 46 -1.19 8.34 -11.45
C PRO A 46 -1.27 7.86 -12.89
N THR A 47 -0.49 8.49 -13.76
CA THR A 47 -0.48 8.20 -15.20
C THR A 47 0.96 8.02 -15.63
N GLU A 48 1.24 6.94 -16.35
CA GLU A 48 2.53 6.77 -17.02
C GLU A 48 2.67 7.83 -18.12
N THR A 49 3.77 8.56 -18.08
CA THR A 49 4.12 9.63 -19.01
C THR A 49 5.47 9.35 -19.63
N ASP A 50 5.75 10.02 -20.74
CA ASP A 50 7.04 10.00 -21.44
C ASP A 50 8.10 10.88 -20.75
N ARG A 51 7.82 11.33 -19.52
CA ARG A 51 8.69 12.24 -18.77
C ARG A 51 9.52 11.48 -17.77
N VAL A 52 10.74 11.98 -17.56
CA VAL A 52 11.69 11.37 -16.63
C VAL A 52 11.71 12.20 -15.34
N LEU A 53 10.84 11.82 -14.40
CA LEU A 53 10.73 12.49 -13.10
C LEU A 53 11.77 11.94 -12.13
N ILE A 54 12.54 12.83 -11.51
CA ILE A 54 13.49 12.50 -10.46
C ILE A 54 12.75 12.48 -9.11
N VAL A 55 12.49 11.28 -8.58
CA VAL A 55 11.71 11.10 -7.34
C VAL A 55 12.61 11.14 -6.12
N GLU A 56 13.78 10.49 -6.21
CA GLU A 56 14.72 10.40 -5.11
C GLU A 56 16.15 10.63 -5.58
N ILE A 57 16.99 11.13 -4.67
CA ILE A 57 18.40 11.42 -4.91
C ILE A 57 19.17 10.81 -3.75
N THR A 58 20.12 9.94 -4.06
CA THR A 58 20.95 9.28 -3.05
C THR A 58 21.92 10.28 -2.44
N GLU A 59 22.14 10.19 -1.13
CA GLU A 59 23.16 10.97 -0.44
C GLU A 59 24.57 10.55 -0.92
N ASN A 60 25.48 11.51 -1.13
CA ASN A 60 26.79 11.32 -1.78
C ASN A 60 26.74 10.85 -3.27
N SER A 61 25.77 11.35 -4.02
CA SER A 61 25.67 11.13 -5.46
C SER A 61 26.09 12.36 -6.27
N PRO A 62 26.52 12.20 -7.54
CA PRO A 62 26.75 13.32 -8.45
C PRO A 62 25.52 14.22 -8.58
N ALA A 63 24.30 13.66 -8.53
CA ALA A 63 23.06 14.43 -8.57
C ALA A 63 22.91 15.35 -7.36
N LYS A 64 23.30 14.88 -6.18
CA LYS A 64 23.28 15.68 -4.95
C LYS A 64 24.33 16.79 -4.99
N GLU A 65 25.55 16.48 -5.43
CA GLU A 65 26.65 17.45 -5.54
C GLU A 65 26.34 18.55 -6.56
N ALA A 66 25.68 18.19 -7.66
CA ALA A 66 25.26 19.13 -8.69
C ALA A 66 24.03 19.97 -8.29
N GLY A 67 23.44 19.71 -7.11
CA GLY A 67 22.30 20.47 -6.61
C GLY A 67 21.00 20.21 -7.37
N ILE A 68 20.82 18.99 -7.87
CA ILE A 68 19.55 18.53 -8.44
C ILE A 68 18.51 18.47 -7.32
N GLU A 69 17.31 18.97 -7.61
CA GLU A 69 16.19 18.93 -6.68
C GLU A 69 15.27 17.76 -6.98
N LYS A 70 14.63 17.23 -5.92
CA LYS A 70 13.55 16.25 -6.06
C LYS A 70 12.38 16.87 -6.83
N GLU A 71 11.63 16.01 -7.51
CA GLU A 71 10.49 16.35 -8.37
C GLU A 71 10.86 17.17 -9.62
N SER A 72 12.14 17.16 -10.01
CA SER A 72 12.58 17.77 -11.28
C SER A 72 12.37 16.79 -12.44
N VAL A 73 11.94 17.29 -13.59
CA VAL A 73 11.77 16.52 -14.82
C VAL A 73 12.99 16.72 -15.72
N ALA A 74 13.70 15.63 -16.03
CA ALA A 74 14.78 15.68 -17.00
C ALA A 74 14.21 15.80 -18.42
N LYS A 75 14.70 16.79 -19.19
CA LYS A 75 14.27 17.00 -20.58
C LYS A 75 15.32 16.70 -21.62
N LYS A 76 16.56 17.14 -21.36
CA LYS A 76 17.65 17.10 -22.33
C LYS A 76 18.97 16.88 -21.66
N ILE A 77 19.87 16.21 -22.37
CA ILE A 77 21.29 16.10 -22.04
C ILE A 77 22.08 16.83 -23.11
N ILE A 78 23.01 17.70 -22.71
CA ILE A 78 23.93 18.39 -23.60
C ILE A 78 25.33 17.85 -23.33
N PHE A 79 26.00 17.39 -24.39
CA PHE A 79 27.37 16.90 -24.34
C PHE A 79 28.13 17.37 -25.58
N GLU A 80 29.29 18.00 -25.40
CA GLU A 80 30.13 18.55 -26.50
C GLU A 80 29.32 19.40 -27.51
N ASP A 81 28.50 20.34 -27.01
CA ASP A 81 27.61 21.21 -27.80
C ASP A 81 26.55 20.48 -28.66
N LYS A 82 26.30 19.19 -28.39
CA LYS A 82 25.20 18.42 -29.00
C LYS A 82 24.09 18.19 -27.99
N GLU A 83 22.86 18.48 -28.43
CA GLU A 83 21.65 18.19 -27.67
C GLU A 83 21.18 16.74 -27.93
N TYR A 84 20.96 16.00 -26.84
CA TYR A 84 20.33 14.70 -26.82
C TYR A 84 18.97 14.83 -26.12
N THR A 85 17.90 14.66 -26.89
CA THR A 85 16.54 14.54 -26.38
C THR A 85 16.19 13.07 -26.23
N PHE A 86 15.42 12.74 -25.20
CA PHE A 86 14.90 11.41 -24.94
C PHE A 86 13.39 11.54 -24.73
N GLU A 87 12.63 10.60 -25.27
CA GLU A 87 11.18 10.52 -25.10
C GLU A 87 10.81 9.48 -24.03
N THR A 88 11.73 8.61 -23.63
CA THR A 88 11.44 7.58 -22.63
C THR A 88 12.47 7.56 -21.51
N MET A 89 12.07 7.02 -20.37
CA MET A 89 12.97 6.76 -19.24
C MET A 89 14.11 5.81 -19.65
N ASP A 90 13.83 4.81 -20.49
CA ASP A 90 14.84 3.87 -20.95
C ASP A 90 15.89 4.55 -21.83
N GLU A 91 15.47 5.42 -22.76
CA GLU A 91 16.37 6.22 -23.59
C GLU A 91 17.25 7.15 -22.75
N PHE A 92 16.67 7.78 -21.71
CA PHE A 92 17.44 8.59 -20.77
C PHE A 92 18.51 7.78 -20.06
N VAL A 93 18.14 6.61 -19.51
CA VAL A 93 19.07 5.73 -18.79
C VAL A 93 20.17 5.24 -19.73
N GLU A 94 19.84 4.89 -20.97
CA GLU A 94 20.82 4.49 -21.99
C GLU A 94 21.78 5.63 -22.33
N ALA A 95 21.26 6.84 -22.56
CA ALA A 95 22.07 8.02 -22.85
C ALA A 95 23.06 8.36 -21.71
N VAL A 96 22.57 8.35 -20.46
CA VAL A 96 23.41 8.58 -19.27
C VAL A 96 24.46 7.48 -19.12
N ASN A 97 24.10 6.22 -19.38
CA ASN A 97 25.03 5.10 -19.29
C ASN A 97 26.11 5.14 -20.37
N GLY A 98 25.80 5.68 -21.57
CA GLY A 98 26.78 5.90 -22.65
C GLY A 98 27.76 7.05 -22.37
N LEU A 99 27.40 7.97 -21.47
CA LEU A 99 28.18 9.16 -21.12
C LEU A 99 28.87 9.05 -19.74
N LYS A 100 29.04 7.83 -19.22
CA LYS A 100 29.77 7.58 -17.98
C LYS A 100 31.18 8.17 -18.01
N GLY A 101 31.58 8.80 -16.91
CA GLY A 101 32.90 9.42 -16.76
C GLY A 101 33.06 10.76 -17.50
N LYS A 102 32.04 11.20 -18.26
CA LYS A 102 32.08 12.45 -19.04
C LYS A 102 31.21 13.51 -18.38
N GLU A 103 31.68 14.75 -18.40
CA GLU A 103 30.90 15.90 -17.92
C GLU A 103 29.77 16.20 -18.91
N ILE A 104 28.52 16.19 -18.42
CA ILE A 104 27.32 16.47 -19.21
C ILE A 104 26.54 17.62 -18.56
N VAL A 105 25.82 18.40 -19.36
CA VAL A 105 24.87 19.40 -18.84
C VAL A 105 23.47 18.83 -18.96
N LEU A 106 22.77 18.72 -17.84
CA LEU A 106 21.41 18.21 -17.77
C LEU A 106 20.42 19.37 -17.65
N THR A 107 19.49 19.47 -18.59
CA THR A 107 18.38 20.43 -18.51
C THR A 107 17.23 19.80 -17.73
N LEU A 108 16.93 20.39 -16.59
CA LEU A 108 15.87 19.98 -15.68
C LEU A 108 14.76 21.04 -15.69
N GLU A 109 13.50 20.61 -15.68
CA GLU A 109 12.35 21.50 -15.43
C GLU A 109 11.77 21.22 -14.05
N LYS A 110 11.55 22.28 -13.26
CA LYS A 110 10.76 22.20 -12.03
C LYS A 110 9.84 23.41 -11.94
N ASP A 111 8.55 23.15 -11.70
CA ASP A 111 7.50 24.18 -11.61
C ASP A 111 7.46 25.16 -12.81
N GLY A 112 7.81 24.67 -14.02
CA GLY A 112 7.87 25.48 -15.24
C GLY A 112 9.15 26.30 -15.41
N VAL A 113 10.12 26.19 -14.49
CA VAL A 113 11.44 26.81 -14.61
C VAL A 113 12.45 25.79 -15.08
N GLU A 114 13.11 26.07 -16.20
CA GLU A 114 14.22 25.25 -16.69
C GLU A 114 15.53 25.68 -16.03
N LYS A 115 16.30 24.70 -15.56
CA LYS A 115 17.60 24.87 -14.93
C LYS A 115 18.58 23.89 -15.57
N GLU A 116 19.71 24.42 -16.01
CA GLU A 116 20.83 23.62 -16.51
C GLU A 116 21.78 23.29 -15.37
N VAL A 117 22.16 22.02 -15.27
CA VAL A 117 23.01 21.50 -14.20
C VAL A 117 24.13 20.67 -14.80
N THR A 118 25.37 21.07 -14.55
CA THR A 118 26.55 20.29 -14.95
C THR A 118 26.78 19.13 -13.98
N ILE A 119 26.89 17.92 -14.52
CA ILE A 119 27.01 16.69 -13.75
C ILE A 119 27.89 15.67 -14.47
N THR A 120 28.62 14.87 -13.70
CA THR A 120 29.48 13.81 -14.24
C THR A 120 28.95 12.44 -13.76
N PRO A 121 28.40 11.59 -14.65
CA PRO A 121 27.90 10.29 -14.26
C PRO A 121 29.03 9.35 -13.81
N ARG A 122 28.83 8.61 -12.71
CA ARG A 122 29.82 7.64 -12.20
C ARG A 122 29.98 6.46 -13.16
N GLU A 123 31.22 6.08 -13.42
CA GLU A 123 31.55 4.86 -14.19
C GLU A 123 31.15 3.59 -13.44
N ASN A 124 31.47 3.53 -12.15
CA ASN A 124 31.18 2.39 -11.27
C ASN A 124 30.27 2.83 -10.11
N PRO A 125 28.94 2.91 -10.31
CA PRO A 125 28.02 3.21 -9.23
C PRO A 125 27.97 2.05 -8.21
N PRO A 126 27.68 2.34 -6.93
CA PRO A 126 27.40 1.32 -5.92
C PRO A 126 26.25 0.39 -6.34
N ALA A 127 26.23 -0.83 -5.81
CA ALA A 127 25.19 -1.80 -6.11
C ALA A 127 23.80 -1.27 -5.71
N GLY A 128 22.89 -1.17 -6.68
CA GLY A 128 21.53 -0.64 -6.49
C GLY A 128 21.37 0.85 -6.82
N GLU A 129 22.45 1.55 -7.20
CA GLU A 129 22.41 2.96 -7.61
C GLU A 129 22.64 3.15 -9.10
N GLY A 130 21.97 4.14 -9.70
CA GLY A 130 22.29 4.60 -11.05
C GLY A 130 23.59 5.42 -11.09
N SER A 131 24.12 5.63 -12.31
CA SER A 131 25.35 6.43 -12.51
C SER A 131 25.25 7.86 -11.97
N LEU A 132 24.06 8.46 -12.01
CA LEU A 132 23.79 9.78 -11.42
C LEU A 132 23.38 9.71 -9.93
N GLY A 133 23.03 8.52 -9.41
CA GLY A 133 22.49 8.33 -8.07
C GLY A 133 21.10 8.93 -7.87
N VAL A 134 20.23 8.79 -8.89
CA VAL A 134 18.83 9.22 -8.87
C VAL A 134 17.89 8.03 -9.02
N ALA A 135 16.74 8.09 -8.37
CA ALA A 135 15.61 7.22 -8.63
C ALA A 135 14.64 7.93 -9.58
N LEU A 136 14.35 7.27 -10.70
CA LEU A 136 13.51 7.80 -11.76
C LEU A 136 12.10 7.20 -11.66
N SER A 137 11.11 7.98 -12.04
CA SER A 137 9.73 7.54 -12.27
C SER A 137 9.24 8.15 -13.56
N ASN A 138 8.46 7.38 -14.30
CA ASN A 138 7.67 7.87 -15.43
C ASN A 138 6.20 8.15 -15.03
N ILE A 139 5.82 7.88 -13.78
CA ILE A 139 4.47 8.10 -13.27
C ILE A 139 4.36 9.51 -12.71
N GLU A 140 3.43 10.30 -13.27
CA GLU A 140 3.05 11.63 -12.79
C GLU A 140 1.59 11.64 -12.29
N LEU A 141 1.31 12.56 -11.35
CA LEU A 141 -0.04 12.81 -10.86
C LEU A 141 -0.73 13.84 -11.76
N VAL A 142 -1.46 13.34 -12.76
CA VAL A 142 -2.12 14.19 -13.75
C VAL A 142 -3.52 14.61 -13.28
N LYS A 143 -3.80 15.92 -13.35
CA LYS A 143 -5.14 16.46 -13.08
C LYS A 143 -5.92 16.61 -14.37
N PHE A 144 -7.03 15.88 -14.46
CA PHE A 144 -8.00 15.99 -15.54
C PHE A 144 -9.05 17.08 -15.20
N PRO A 145 -9.91 17.48 -16.16
CA PRO A 145 -11.02 18.37 -15.85
C PRO A 145 -11.82 17.86 -14.65
N TRP A 146 -12.21 18.78 -13.76
CA TRP A 146 -12.75 18.45 -12.44
C TRP A 146 -13.96 17.49 -12.49
N TRP A 147 -14.76 17.53 -13.55
CA TRP A 147 -15.91 16.64 -13.74
C TRP A 147 -15.53 15.19 -14.08
N GLN A 148 -14.33 14.95 -14.61
CA GLN A 148 -13.81 13.60 -14.88
C GLN A 148 -13.13 12.98 -13.67
N MET A 149 -12.61 13.81 -12.75
CA MET A 149 -11.82 13.36 -11.60
C MET A 149 -12.55 12.35 -10.72
N PRO A 150 -13.83 12.52 -10.34
CA PRO A 150 -14.54 11.53 -9.53
C PRO A 150 -14.64 10.15 -10.18
N PHE A 151 -14.86 10.10 -11.51
CA PHE A 151 -14.99 8.84 -12.23
C PHE A 151 -13.65 8.15 -12.42
N ARG A 152 -12.61 8.89 -12.82
CA ARG A 152 -11.24 8.36 -12.93
C ARG A 152 -10.71 7.93 -11.56
N GLY A 153 -10.93 8.75 -10.54
CA GLY A 153 -10.60 8.44 -9.16
C GLY A 153 -11.29 7.17 -8.68
N ALA A 154 -12.56 6.95 -9.03
CA ALA A 154 -13.25 5.70 -8.71
C ALA A 154 -12.58 4.46 -9.35
N VAL A 155 -12.16 4.56 -10.61
CA VAL A 155 -11.45 3.46 -11.30
C VAL A 155 -10.12 3.16 -10.62
N VAL A 156 -9.29 4.19 -10.41
CA VAL A 156 -8.00 4.03 -9.71
C VAL A 156 -8.20 3.55 -8.28
N GLY A 157 -9.23 4.02 -7.58
CA GLY A 157 -9.54 3.58 -6.23
C GLY A 157 -9.89 2.09 -6.14
N VAL A 158 -10.51 1.52 -7.20
CA VAL A 158 -10.72 0.07 -7.32
C VAL A 158 -9.39 -0.65 -7.54
N GLU A 159 -8.57 -0.17 -8.48
CA GLU A 159 -7.25 -0.75 -8.78
C GLU A 159 -6.35 -0.75 -7.54
N GLU A 160 -6.29 0.37 -6.83
CA GLU A 160 -5.55 0.56 -5.60
C GLU A 160 -6.06 -0.38 -4.50
N ALA A 161 -7.37 -0.47 -4.29
CA ALA A 161 -7.95 -1.39 -3.30
C ALA A 161 -7.64 -2.86 -3.61
N ILE A 162 -7.65 -3.25 -4.89
CA ILE A 162 -7.27 -4.59 -5.33
C ILE A 162 -5.76 -4.83 -5.10
N SER A 163 -4.92 -3.84 -5.42
CA SER A 163 -3.48 -3.90 -5.23
C SER A 163 -3.13 -4.11 -3.75
N TRP A 164 -3.64 -3.24 -2.86
CA TRP A 164 -3.51 -3.40 -1.41
C TRP A 164 -4.09 -4.72 -0.92
N GLY A 165 -5.24 -5.14 -1.46
CA GLY A 165 -5.84 -6.43 -1.13
C GLY A 165 -4.90 -7.60 -1.42
N LYS A 166 -4.23 -7.59 -2.58
CA LYS A 166 -3.22 -8.60 -2.96
C LYS A 166 -2.00 -8.55 -2.05
N GLU A 167 -1.47 -7.36 -1.80
CA GLU A 167 -0.27 -7.17 -0.96
C GLU A 167 -0.54 -7.62 0.48
N ILE A 168 -1.64 -7.18 1.08
CA ILE A 168 -2.05 -7.57 2.43
C ILE A 168 -2.25 -9.08 2.51
N THR A 169 -2.92 -9.69 1.53
CA THR A 169 -3.10 -11.14 1.49
C THR A 169 -1.75 -11.88 1.40
N GLY A 170 -0.83 -11.38 0.57
CA GLY A 170 0.52 -11.92 0.42
C GLY A 170 1.33 -11.80 1.72
N ASN A 171 1.27 -10.65 2.38
CA ASN A 171 1.93 -10.39 3.67
C ASN A 171 1.35 -11.24 4.80
N LEU A 172 0.04 -11.48 4.81
CA LEU A 172 -0.58 -12.40 5.76
C LEU A 172 -0.15 -13.84 5.52
N PHE A 173 -0.09 -14.28 4.26
CA PHE A 173 0.38 -15.62 3.93
C PHE A 173 1.86 -15.81 4.32
N SER A 174 2.71 -14.83 4.03
CA SER A 174 4.14 -14.87 4.40
C SER A 174 4.33 -14.86 5.92
N LEU A 175 3.49 -14.13 6.67
CA LEU A 175 3.46 -14.16 8.13
C LEU A 175 3.12 -15.57 8.64
N VAL A 176 2.04 -16.18 8.15
CA VAL A 176 1.63 -17.53 8.57
C VAL A 176 2.71 -18.55 8.21
N ALA A 177 3.25 -18.51 6.99
CA ALA A 177 4.33 -19.38 6.55
C ALA A 177 5.61 -19.18 7.38
N GLY A 178 5.96 -17.94 7.72
CA GLY A 178 7.12 -17.61 8.56
C GLY A 178 7.01 -18.16 9.98
N ILE A 179 5.83 -18.06 10.59
CA ILE A 179 5.56 -18.65 11.91
C ILE A 179 5.66 -20.19 11.84
N LEU A 180 5.07 -20.82 10.83
CA LEU A 180 5.09 -22.28 10.68
C LEU A 180 6.49 -22.85 10.36
N THR A 181 7.32 -22.09 9.63
CA THR A 181 8.69 -22.49 9.26
C THR A 181 9.74 -22.11 10.30
N GLY A 182 9.33 -21.49 11.42
CA GLY A 182 10.25 -21.10 12.51
C GLY A 182 11.11 -19.87 12.20
N LYS A 183 10.84 -19.15 11.09
CA LYS A 183 11.52 -17.88 10.75
C LYS A 183 11.06 -16.70 11.61
N GLY A 184 10.05 -16.91 12.46
CA GLY A 184 9.51 -15.91 13.37
C GLY A 184 8.51 -14.96 12.70
N VAL A 185 8.02 -13.99 13.46
CA VAL A 185 7.11 -12.94 12.96
C VAL A 185 7.92 -11.91 12.17
N PRO A 186 7.54 -11.60 10.91
CA PRO A 186 8.20 -10.56 10.13
C PRO A 186 8.38 -9.26 10.90
N LYS A 187 9.44 -8.50 10.61
CA LYS A 187 9.73 -7.25 11.33
C LYS A 187 8.68 -6.18 11.09
N ASP A 188 7.97 -6.29 9.97
CA ASP A 188 7.04 -5.28 9.44
C ASP A 188 5.59 -5.46 9.91
N VAL A 189 5.34 -6.44 10.80
CA VAL A 189 4.03 -6.61 11.42
C VAL A 189 3.90 -5.61 12.57
N ALA A 190 3.04 -4.60 12.37
CA ALA A 190 2.69 -3.61 13.38
C ALA A 190 1.45 -4.07 14.19
N GLY A 191 1.51 -3.91 15.52
CA GLY A 191 0.35 -4.04 16.40
C GLY A 191 -0.40 -2.72 16.56
N PRO A 192 -1.37 -2.65 17.49
CA PRO A 192 -2.16 -1.45 17.75
C PRO A 192 -1.30 -0.21 18.08
N VAL A 193 -0.22 -0.40 18.84
CA VAL A 193 0.70 0.69 19.20
C VAL A 193 1.56 1.11 18.01
N GLY A 194 2.04 0.15 17.20
CA GLY A 194 2.70 0.46 15.92
C GLY A 194 1.79 1.22 14.95
N ILE A 195 0.52 0.83 14.82
CA ILE A 195 -0.47 1.54 13.99
C ILE A 195 -0.65 2.98 14.49
N TYR A 196 -0.72 3.21 15.81
CA TYR A 196 -0.79 4.57 16.36
C TYR A 196 0.44 5.42 16.00
N GLN A 197 1.65 4.84 16.04
CA GLN A 197 2.88 5.55 15.66
C GLN A 197 2.90 5.90 14.18
N VAL A 198 2.58 4.93 13.31
CA VAL A 198 2.48 5.16 11.86
C VAL A 198 1.41 6.21 11.56
N SER A 199 0.25 6.14 12.22
CA SER A 199 -0.81 7.14 12.07
C SER A 199 -0.35 8.54 12.44
N LYS A 200 0.46 8.68 13.50
CA LYS A 200 1.04 9.96 13.92
C LYS A 200 2.01 10.51 12.86
N GLU A 201 2.76 9.63 12.21
CA GLU A 201 3.67 10.03 11.11
C GLU A 201 2.88 10.44 9.87
N VAL A 202 1.90 9.63 9.46
CA VAL A 202 1.00 9.90 8.33
C VAL A 202 0.27 11.24 8.51
N TYR A 203 -0.15 11.57 9.73
CA TYR A 203 -0.81 12.85 10.02
C TYR A 203 0.04 14.08 9.63
N LYS A 204 1.38 13.98 9.69
CA LYS A 204 2.29 15.07 9.29
C LYS A 204 2.23 15.37 7.79
N PHE A 205 1.87 14.38 6.98
CA PHE A 205 1.71 14.53 5.53
C PHE A 205 0.35 15.09 5.12
N GLY A 206 -0.52 15.42 6.10
CA GLY A 206 -1.79 16.09 5.87
C GLY A 206 -2.98 15.15 5.75
N TRP A 207 -4.16 15.74 5.55
CA TRP A 207 -5.43 15.03 5.61
C TRP A 207 -5.61 14.00 4.48
N LEU A 208 -5.05 14.24 3.29
CA LEU A 208 -5.10 13.29 2.17
C LEU A 208 -4.34 12.00 2.50
N ALA A 209 -3.17 12.11 3.12
CA ALA A 209 -2.40 10.96 3.57
C ALA A 209 -3.16 10.15 4.63
N VAL A 210 -3.86 10.84 5.56
CA VAL A 210 -4.71 10.18 6.56
C VAL A 210 -5.87 9.42 5.90
N LEU A 211 -6.52 9.99 4.87
CA LEU A 211 -7.58 9.30 4.13
C LEU A 211 -7.04 8.09 3.36
N GLN A 212 -5.88 8.22 2.73
CA GLN A 212 -5.23 7.11 2.03
C GLN A 212 -4.92 5.97 3.03
N PHE A 213 -4.33 6.30 4.17
CA PHE A 213 -4.03 5.33 5.22
C PHE A 213 -5.29 4.69 5.80
N ALA A 214 -6.36 5.45 5.99
CA ALA A 214 -7.66 4.91 6.39
C ALA A 214 -8.23 3.95 5.33
N GLY A 215 -8.01 4.23 4.04
CA GLY A 215 -8.33 3.32 2.93
C GLY A 215 -7.60 1.99 3.05
N VAL A 216 -6.29 2.03 3.28
CA VAL A 216 -5.45 0.83 3.51
C VAL A 216 -5.95 0.04 4.72
N LEU A 217 -6.22 0.70 5.85
CA LEU A 217 -6.77 0.03 7.03
C LEU A 217 -8.14 -0.60 6.76
N SER A 218 -9.00 0.06 5.98
CA SER A 218 -10.31 -0.46 5.60
C SER A 218 -10.21 -1.74 4.76
N VAL A 219 -9.31 -1.74 3.76
CA VAL A 219 -9.03 -2.96 2.97
C VAL A 219 -8.43 -4.06 3.84
N ASN A 220 -7.50 -3.72 4.75
CA ASN A 220 -6.92 -4.68 5.69
C ASN A 220 -8.00 -5.34 6.56
N LEU A 221 -8.92 -4.56 7.13
CA LEU A 221 -10.05 -5.09 7.88
C LEU A 221 -10.96 -5.97 7.02
N ALA A 222 -11.20 -5.62 5.75
CA ALA A 222 -11.95 -6.45 4.83
C ALA A 222 -11.28 -7.82 4.62
N ILE A 223 -9.98 -7.83 4.28
CA ILE A 223 -9.21 -9.07 4.06
C ILE A 223 -9.15 -9.92 5.32
N LEU A 224 -8.86 -9.31 6.48
CA LEU A 224 -8.83 -10.02 7.76
C LEU A 224 -10.19 -10.67 8.05
N ASN A 225 -11.30 -9.95 7.83
CA ASN A 225 -12.64 -10.46 8.07
C ASN A 225 -13.08 -11.56 7.10
N VAL A 226 -12.44 -11.71 5.93
CA VAL A 226 -12.66 -12.84 5.01
C VAL A 226 -11.97 -14.12 5.49
N MET A 227 -10.89 -14.01 6.26
CA MET A 227 -10.12 -15.18 6.65
C MET A 227 -10.95 -16.17 7.48
N PRO A 228 -10.74 -17.49 7.30
CA PRO A 228 -11.43 -18.54 8.05
C PRO A 228 -10.87 -18.67 9.48
N PHE A 229 -10.72 -17.55 10.17
CA PHE A 229 -10.17 -17.48 11.53
C PHE A 229 -11.31 -17.36 12.56
N PRO A 230 -11.26 -18.11 13.69
CA PRO A 230 -12.29 -18.00 14.70
C PRO A 230 -12.33 -16.61 15.36
N ALA A 231 -13.52 -16.14 15.69
CA ALA A 231 -13.87 -14.76 16.08
C ALA A 231 -14.15 -13.79 14.91
N LEU A 232 -13.71 -14.09 13.69
CA LEU A 232 -13.99 -13.27 12.50
C LEU A 232 -15.19 -13.78 11.69
N ASP A 233 -15.70 -12.92 10.80
CA ASP A 233 -16.89 -13.20 9.99
C ASP A 233 -16.66 -14.35 8.99
N GLY A 234 -15.49 -14.44 8.37
CA GLY A 234 -15.07 -15.52 7.49
C GLY A 234 -14.98 -16.88 8.19
N GLY A 235 -14.60 -16.89 9.48
CA GLY A 235 -14.66 -18.10 10.32
C GLY A 235 -16.08 -18.62 10.49
N ARG A 236 -17.06 -17.74 10.71
CA ARG A 236 -18.48 -18.12 10.79
C ARG A 236 -18.99 -18.70 9.47
N ILE A 237 -18.58 -18.12 8.34
CA ILE A 237 -18.92 -18.63 7.01
C ILE A 237 -18.31 -20.02 6.78
N ALA A 238 -17.05 -20.23 7.17
CA ALA A 238 -16.41 -21.54 7.10
C ALA A 238 -17.19 -22.59 7.93
N PHE A 239 -17.64 -22.24 9.14
CA PHE A 239 -18.47 -23.10 9.98
C PHE A 239 -19.87 -23.39 9.40
N LEU A 240 -20.45 -22.47 8.60
CA LEU A 240 -21.68 -22.77 7.83
C LEU A 240 -21.42 -23.82 6.74
N GLY A 241 -20.25 -23.79 6.10
CA GLY A 241 -19.87 -24.80 5.09
C GLY A 241 -19.77 -26.22 5.66
N VAL A 242 -19.18 -26.35 6.86
CA VAL A 242 -18.99 -27.63 7.55
C VAL A 242 -20.28 -28.10 8.27
N GLU A 243 -21.30 -27.24 8.38
CA GLU A 243 -22.58 -27.57 9.03
C GLU A 243 -23.27 -28.81 8.42
N ARG A 244 -23.14 -29.01 7.10
CA ARG A 244 -23.70 -30.19 6.41
C ARG A 244 -23.09 -31.51 6.90
N ILE A 245 -21.86 -31.48 7.41
CA ILE A 245 -21.10 -32.65 7.88
C ILE A 245 -21.31 -32.85 9.40
N ILE A 246 -21.29 -31.76 10.19
CA ILE A 246 -21.30 -31.82 11.66
C ILE A 246 -22.71 -31.84 12.26
N GLY A 247 -23.71 -31.33 11.53
CA GLY A 247 -25.10 -31.23 11.98
C GLY A 247 -25.38 -30.04 12.90
N LYS A 248 -26.58 -29.44 12.73
CA LYS A 248 -27.01 -28.17 13.35
C LYS A 248 -26.83 -28.06 14.86
N LYS A 249 -27.18 -29.11 15.63
CA LYS A 249 -27.13 -29.08 17.10
C LYS A 249 -25.69 -29.11 17.64
N LYS A 250 -24.78 -29.84 16.97
CA LYS A 250 -23.37 -29.92 17.37
C LYS A 250 -22.60 -28.68 16.96
N LYS A 251 -22.93 -28.11 15.80
CA LYS A 251 -22.33 -26.87 15.28
C LYS A 251 -22.39 -25.72 16.29
N ASN A 252 -23.56 -25.38 16.84
CA ASN A 252 -23.68 -24.20 17.71
C ASN A 252 -22.80 -24.30 18.98
N LYS A 253 -22.62 -25.50 19.53
CA LYS A 253 -21.72 -25.71 20.69
C LYS A 253 -20.25 -25.59 20.27
N ILE A 254 -19.85 -26.25 19.18
CA ILE A 254 -18.47 -26.24 18.69
C ILE A 254 -18.06 -24.84 18.22
N GLU A 255 -18.93 -24.14 17.50
CA GLU A 255 -18.74 -22.77 17.04
C GLU A 255 -18.47 -21.85 18.25
N GLY A 256 -19.29 -21.92 19.30
CA GLY A 256 -19.07 -21.12 20.52
C GLY A 256 -17.69 -21.35 21.16
N TYR A 257 -17.27 -22.61 21.31
CA TYR A 257 -15.95 -22.92 21.86
C TYR A 257 -14.82 -22.46 20.96
N VAL A 258 -14.89 -22.74 19.65
CA VAL A 258 -13.84 -22.39 18.70
C VAL A 258 -13.70 -20.86 18.59
N HIS A 259 -14.80 -20.12 18.54
CA HIS A 259 -14.77 -18.66 18.56
C HIS A 259 -14.18 -18.10 19.86
N THR A 260 -14.52 -18.67 21.02
CA THR A 260 -13.99 -18.22 22.32
C THR A 260 -12.48 -18.47 22.41
N VAL A 261 -12.04 -19.68 22.05
CA VAL A 261 -10.61 -20.03 22.05
C VAL A 261 -9.85 -19.15 21.06
N GLY A 262 -10.36 -18.96 19.84
CA GLY A 262 -9.71 -18.07 18.88
C GLY A 262 -9.67 -16.62 19.33
N MET A 263 -10.71 -16.12 20.00
CA MET A 263 -10.70 -14.78 20.59
C MET A 263 -9.63 -14.63 21.67
N ILE A 264 -9.47 -15.62 22.55
CA ILE A 264 -8.40 -15.63 23.56
C ILE A 264 -7.03 -15.61 22.88
N ILE A 265 -6.83 -16.45 21.86
CA ILE A 265 -5.58 -16.48 21.09
C ILE A 265 -5.30 -15.13 20.42
N LEU A 266 -6.31 -14.51 19.81
CA LEU A 266 -6.16 -13.18 19.18
C LEU A 266 -5.81 -12.11 20.19
N LEU A 267 -6.48 -12.09 21.35
CA LEU A 267 -6.19 -11.13 22.42
C LEU A 267 -4.78 -11.33 22.96
N LEU A 268 -4.35 -12.57 23.18
CA LEU A 268 -2.97 -12.86 23.58
C LEU A 268 -1.96 -12.41 22.53
N LEU A 269 -2.21 -12.70 21.25
CA LEU A 269 -1.35 -12.26 20.15
C LEU A 269 -1.30 -10.72 20.05
N MET A 270 -2.44 -10.05 20.24
CA MET A 270 -2.50 -8.59 20.29
C MET A 270 -1.65 -8.03 21.44
N VAL A 271 -1.73 -8.61 22.63
CA VAL A 271 -0.91 -8.21 23.78
C VAL A 271 0.58 -8.46 23.51
N LEU A 272 0.96 -9.61 22.94
CA LEU A 272 2.35 -9.93 22.62
C LEU A 272 2.95 -8.97 21.58
N ILE A 273 2.23 -8.69 20.50
CA ILE A 273 2.67 -7.75 19.46
C ILE A 273 2.73 -6.33 20.05
N THR A 274 1.73 -5.94 20.84
CA THR A 274 1.72 -4.64 21.53
C THR A 274 2.93 -4.49 22.44
N ALA A 275 3.25 -5.51 23.25
CA ALA A 275 4.42 -5.49 24.12
C ALA A 275 5.71 -5.32 23.30
N ARG A 276 5.85 -6.05 22.19
CA ARG A 276 6.97 -5.91 21.25
C ARG A 276 7.08 -4.49 20.69
N ASP A 277 5.96 -3.91 20.26
CA ASP A 277 5.90 -2.55 19.72
C ASP A 277 6.33 -1.51 20.78
N VAL A 278 5.91 -1.70 22.02
CA VAL A 278 6.31 -0.83 23.14
C VAL A 278 7.79 -0.98 23.45
N PHE A 279 8.35 -2.20 23.47
CA PHE A 279 9.78 -2.38 23.70
C PHE A 279 10.65 -1.77 22.58
N ARG A 280 10.17 -1.80 21.32
CA ARG A 280 10.82 -1.12 20.20
C ARG A 280 10.84 0.40 20.32
N LEU A 281 9.94 1.01 21.08
CA LEU A 281 9.94 2.47 21.30
C LEU A 281 11.02 2.93 22.27
N PHE A 282 11.46 2.06 23.17
CA PHE A 282 12.42 2.38 24.23
C PHE A 282 13.85 1.92 23.91
N THR A 283 14.05 1.24 22.77
CA THR A 283 15.36 0.77 22.29
C THR A 283 15.69 1.49 21.00
#